data_AF-A0A2E2B1U3-F1
#
_entry.id   AF-A0A2E2B1U3-F1
#
_cell.length_a   1.000
_cell.length_b   1.000
_cell.length_c   1.000
_cell.angle_alpha   90.00
_cell.angle_beta   90.00
_cell.angle_gamma   90.00
#
_symmetry.space_group_name_H-M   'P 1'
#
loop_
_entity.id
_entity.type
_entity.pdbx_description
1 polymer ?
#
loop_
_entity_poly.entity_id
_entity_poly.type
_entity_poly.pdbx_seq_one_letter_code
_entity_poly.pdbx_strand_id
1 'polypeptide(L)'
;MSDDHLQHLDAHKLTWAVLLGKWVEFARSAVGLPDDEQGNKLRQSVPDLIMLQAVWFALQHMDELSADQQALGLDRAGVLIDQHAGVLRSRWAPDTLPQRIENLICDAQKMHHQKSENHAESASDMEKNPENSHDSQDSNTSS
;
A
#
# COMPACT_ATOMS: atom_id res chain seq x y z
N MET A 1 -23.47 26.87 -15.54
CA MET A 1 -22.77 26.59 -14.27
C MET A 1 -22.16 25.21 -14.37
N SER A 2 -20.99 25.12 -15.00
CA SER A 2 -20.27 23.86 -15.24
C SER A 2 -18.77 24.16 -15.28
N ASP A 3 -18.22 24.62 -14.15
CA ASP A 3 -16.77 24.92 -14.01
C ASP A 3 -16.10 24.18 -12.83
N ASP A 4 -16.83 23.36 -12.07
CA ASP A 4 -16.28 22.67 -10.90
C ASP A 4 -15.54 21.36 -11.26
N HIS A 5 -15.84 20.76 -12.42
CA HIS A 5 -15.31 19.43 -12.75
C HIS A 5 -13.84 19.44 -13.22
N LEU A 6 -13.34 20.58 -13.70
CA LEU A 6 -11.98 20.71 -14.22
C LEU A 6 -10.93 20.94 -13.11
N GLN A 7 -11.29 21.54 -11.98
CA GLN A 7 -10.34 21.82 -10.90
C GLN A 7 -9.92 20.58 -10.10
N HIS A 8 -10.77 19.55 -10.03
CA HIS A 8 -10.46 18.31 -9.30
C HIS A 8 -9.56 17.35 -10.10
N LEU A 9 -9.53 17.48 -11.43
CA LEU A 9 -8.78 16.60 -12.33
C LEU A 9 -7.27 16.89 -12.36
N ASP A 10 -6.81 18.02 -11.84
CA ASP A 10 -5.42 18.45 -11.98
C ASP A 10 -4.57 18.21 -10.73
N ALA A 11 -5.07 18.41 -9.51
CA ALA A 11 -4.24 18.29 -8.31
C ALA A 11 -3.68 16.86 -8.11
N HIS A 12 -4.52 15.83 -8.30
CA HIS A 12 -4.10 14.44 -8.14
C HIS A 12 -3.15 13.99 -9.27
N LYS A 13 -3.46 14.36 -10.52
CA LYS A 13 -2.61 14.02 -11.68
C LYS A 13 -1.26 14.75 -11.63
N LEU A 14 -1.23 16.02 -11.22
CA LEU A 14 0.00 16.75 -10.95
C LEU A 14 0.80 16.08 -9.82
N THR A 15 0.14 15.62 -8.76
CA THR A 15 0.82 14.90 -7.67
C THR A 15 1.50 13.62 -8.17
N TRP A 16 0.82 12.85 -9.02
CA TRP A 16 1.39 11.66 -9.66
C TRP A 16 2.54 11.99 -10.63
N ALA A 17 2.39 13.03 -11.45
CA ALA A 17 3.45 13.47 -12.35
C ALA A 17 4.69 13.97 -11.60
N VAL A 18 4.52 14.64 -10.46
CA VAL A 18 5.60 15.08 -9.57
C VAL A 18 6.25 13.89 -8.87
N LEU A 19 5.47 12.91 -8.40
CA LEU A 19 6.02 11.70 -7.77
C LEU A 19 6.80 10.86 -8.79
N LEU A 20 6.25 10.69 -10.00
CA LEU A 20 6.94 10.04 -11.10
C LEU A 20 8.20 10.82 -11.51
N GLY A 21 8.13 12.15 -11.55
CA GLY A 21 9.28 13.03 -11.76
C GLY A 21 10.39 12.78 -10.74
N LYS A 22 10.05 12.71 -9.45
CA LYS A 22 11.00 12.37 -8.37
C LYS A 22 11.60 10.96 -8.53
N TRP A 23 10.80 9.98 -8.94
CA TRP A 23 11.29 8.63 -9.23
C TRP A 23 12.21 8.59 -10.44
N VAL A 24 11.91 9.34 -11.49
CA VAL A 24 12.76 9.48 -12.68
C VAL A 24 14.05 10.22 -12.32
N GLU A 25 14.00 11.28 -11.52
CA GLU A 25 15.18 11.98 -11.00
C GLU A 25 16.04 11.07 -10.11
N PHE A 26 15.42 10.25 -9.27
CA PHE A 26 16.10 9.24 -8.44
C PHE A 26 16.75 8.15 -9.30
N ALA A 27 16.05 7.63 -10.31
CA ALA A 27 16.61 6.65 -11.24
C ALA A 27 17.78 7.25 -12.05
N ARG A 28 17.64 8.51 -12.50
CA ARG A 28 18.71 9.23 -13.22
C ARG A 28 19.92 9.52 -12.33
N SER A 29 19.71 9.88 -11.07
CA SER A 29 20.81 10.08 -10.13
C SER A 29 21.52 8.75 -9.82
N ALA A 30 20.77 7.64 -9.79
CA ALA A 30 21.35 6.31 -9.68
C ALA A 30 22.23 5.92 -10.89
N VAL A 31 21.88 6.34 -12.11
CA VAL A 31 22.73 6.17 -13.31
C VAL A 31 24.00 7.03 -13.23
N GLY A 32 23.95 8.18 -12.57
CA GLY A 32 25.10 9.06 -12.35
C GLY A 32 26.02 8.67 -11.18
N LEU A 33 25.68 7.63 -10.41
CA LEU A 33 26.54 7.13 -9.34
C LEU A 33 27.85 6.58 -9.92
N PRO A 34 28.99 6.76 -9.21
CA PRO A 34 30.24 6.12 -9.57
C PRO A 34 30.01 4.63 -9.84
N ASP A 35 30.77 4.05 -10.77
CA ASP A 35 30.73 2.60 -11.03
C ASP A 35 31.51 1.83 -9.96
N ASP A 36 31.19 2.12 -8.69
CA ASP A 36 31.69 1.43 -7.52
C ASP A 36 30.64 0.46 -6.98
N GLU A 37 31.07 -0.40 -6.07
CA GLU A 37 30.24 -1.47 -5.51
C GLU A 37 28.97 -0.91 -4.82
N GLN A 38 29.07 0.25 -4.17
CA GLN A 38 27.94 0.88 -3.48
C GLN A 38 26.93 1.49 -4.47
N GLY A 39 27.42 2.17 -5.51
CA GLY A 39 26.60 2.71 -6.58
C GLY A 39 25.81 1.62 -7.31
N ASN A 40 26.44 0.48 -7.57
CA ASN A 40 25.78 -0.67 -8.19
C ASN A 40 24.75 -1.34 -7.26
N LYS A 41 25.03 -1.47 -5.95
CA LYS A 41 24.04 -1.95 -4.97
C LYS A 41 22.81 -1.04 -4.91
N LEU A 42 23.01 0.28 -4.93
CA LEU A 42 21.92 1.24 -4.91
C LEU A 42 21.10 1.20 -6.21
N ARG A 43 21.75 1.16 -7.39
CA ARG A 43 21.08 0.97 -8.70
C ARG A 43 20.22 -0.28 -8.72
N GLN A 44 20.76 -1.40 -8.25
CA GLN A 44 20.03 -2.67 -8.19
C GLN A 44 18.87 -2.65 -7.17
N SER A 45 18.94 -1.78 -6.17
CA SER A 45 17.89 -1.59 -5.15
C SER A 45 16.68 -0.82 -5.66
N VAL A 46 16.81 -0.02 -6.73
CA VAL A 46 15.75 0.86 -7.23
C VAL A 46 14.42 0.13 -7.51
N PRO A 47 14.37 -1.02 -8.20
CA PRO A 47 13.11 -1.70 -8.49
C PRO A 47 12.35 -2.12 -7.23
N ASP A 48 13.08 -2.64 -6.23
CA ASP A 48 12.48 -3.07 -4.96
C ASP A 48 12.01 -1.90 -4.11
N LEU A 49 12.72 -0.75 -4.15
CA LEU A 49 12.27 0.48 -3.50
C LEU A 49 10.98 1.02 -4.13
N ILE A 50 10.89 1.01 -5.46
CA ILE A 50 9.66 1.41 -6.17
C ILE A 50 8.51 0.48 -5.78
N MET A 51 8.77 -0.83 -5.70
CA MET A 51 7.72 -1.79 -5.39
C MET A 51 7.22 -1.67 -3.95
N LEU A 52 8.11 -1.48 -2.97
CA LEU A 52 7.70 -1.22 -1.59
C LEU A 52 6.86 0.05 -1.47
N GLN A 53 7.24 1.14 -2.15
CA GLN A 53 6.45 2.37 -2.10
C GLN A 53 5.11 2.22 -2.82
N ALA A 54 5.05 1.46 -3.92
CA ALA A 54 3.81 1.18 -4.63
C ALA A 54 2.85 0.37 -3.76
N VAL A 55 3.34 -0.65 -3.05
CA VAL A 55 2.53 -1.43 -2.11
C VAL A 55 2.06 -0.57 -0.94
N TRP A 56 2.95 0.22 -0.34
CA TRP A 56 2.59 1.15 0.74
C TRP A 56 1.52 2.16 0.31
N PHE A 57 1.60 2.65 -0.93
CA PHE A 57 0.59 3.54 -1.49
C PHE A 57 -0.74 2.81 -1.71
N ALA A 58 -0.72 1.62 -2.33
CA ALA A 58 -1.92 0.83 -2.55
C ALA A 58 -2.65 0.47 -1.24
N LEU A 59 -1.89 0.19 -0.17
CA LEU A 59 -2.46 -0.09 1.16
C LEU A 59 -3.26 1.08 1.74
N GLN A 60 -2.94 2.34 1.39
CA GLN A 60 -3.69 3.50 1.88
C GLN A 60 -5.12 3.55 1.33
N HIS A 61 -5.33 3.01 0.14
CA HIS A 61 -6.62 2.99 -0.58
C HIS A 61 -7.36 1.66 -0.43
N MET A 62 -6.91 0.79 0.48
CA MET A 62 -7.47 -0.57 0.61
C MET A 62 -8.95 -0.58 1.00
N ASP A 63 -9.42 0.43 1.74
CA ASP A 63 -10.81 0.61 2.16
C ASP A 63 -11.77 0.94 1.00
N GLU A 64 -11.25 1.26 -0.19
CA GLU A 64 -12.05 1.46 -1.39
C GLU A 64 -12.49 0.12 -2.05
N LEU A 65 -11.87 -1.00 -1.64
CA LEU A 65 -12.15 -2.34 -2.18
C LEU A 65 -13.25 -3.06 -1.41
N SER A 66 -13.88 -4.08 -2.02
CA SER A 66 -14.81 -4.97 -1.29
C SER A 66 -14.07 -5.82 -0.25
N ALA A 67 -14.77 -6.32 0.77
CA ALA A 67 -14.17 -7.12 1.84
C ALA A 67 -13.33 -8.32 1.32
N ASP A 68 -13.85 -9.07 0.35
CA ASP A 68 -13.13 -10.21 -0.26
C ASP A 68 -11.85 -9.75 -0.99
N GLN A 69 -11.91 -8.59 -1.66
CA GLN A 69 -10.76 -8.02 -2.35
C GLN A 69 -9.73 -7.44 -1.38
N GLN A 70 -10.18 -6.91 -0.23
CA GLN A 70 -9.30 -6.46 0.84
C GLN A 70 -8.51 -7.62 1.43
N ALA A 71 -9.18 -8.74 1.79
CA ALA A 71 -8.52 -9.91 2.35
C ALA A 71 -7.40 -10.42 1.42
N LEU A 72 -7.73 -10.67 0.14
CA LEU A 72 -6.75 -11.11 -0.84
C LEU A 72 -5.66 -10.07 -1.10
N GLY A 73 -6.01 -8.78 -1.08
CA GLY A 73 -5.10 -7.66 -1.26
C GLY A 73 -4.08 -7.57 -0.13
N LEU A 74 -4.51 -7.76 1.12
CA LEU A 74 -3.66 -7.76 2.31
C LEU A 74 -2.71 -8.96 2.33
N ASP A 75 -3.19 -10.15 1.99
CA ASP A 75 -2.33 -11.34 1.87
C ASP A 75 -1.22 -11.12 0.84
N ARG A 76 -1.60 -10.59 -0.34
CA ARG A 76 -0.65 -10.31 -1.41
C ARG A 76 0.33 -9.20 -1.06
N ALA A 77 -0.13 -8.17 -0.36
CA ALA A 77 0.73 -7.08 0.10
C ALA A 77 1.80 -7.60 1.07
N GLY A 78 1.44 -8.50 2.00
CA GLY A 78 2.39 -9.12 2.93
C GLY A 78 3.51 -9.86 2.19
N VAL A 79 3.15 -10.72 1.24
CA VAL A 79 4.14 -11.46 0.41
C VAL A 79 5.08 -10.51 -0.34
N LEU A 80 4.54 -9.47 -0.97
CA LEU A 80 5.36 -8.50 -1.72
C LEU A 80 6.31 -7.72 -0.82
N ILE A 81 5.83 -7.27 0.36
CA ILE A 81 6.67 -6.56 1.33
C ILE A 81 7.81 -7.45 1.79
N ASP A 82 7.52 -8.69 2.21
CA ASP A 82 8.54 -9.62 2.69
C ASP A 82 9.57 -9.96 1.60
N GLN A 83 9.11 -10.18 0.37
CA GLN A 83 9.97 -10.45 -0.77
C GLN A 83 10.95 -9.30 -1.01
N HIS A 84 10.44 -8.08 -1.18
CA HIS A 84 11.28 -6.93 -1.55
C HIS A 84 12.15 -6.45 -0.39
N ALA A 85 11.65 -6.52 0.86
CA ALA A 85 12.46 -6.27 2.04
C ALA A 85 13.60 -7.29 2.19
N GLY A 86 13.33 -8.59 1.95
CA GLY A 86 14.34 -9.64 1.98
C GLY A 86 15.41 -9.45 0.91
N VAL A 87 15.01 -9.12 -0.32
CA VAL A 87 15.94 -8.81 -1.42
C VAL A 87 16.81 -7.62 -1.06
N LEU A 88 16.23 -6.51 -0.56
CA LEU A 88 17.00 -5.34 -0.13
C LEU A 88 17.98 -5.71 0.98
N ARG A 89 17.54 -6.36 2.06
CA ARG A 89 18.43 -6.76 3.16
C ARG A 89 19.53 -7.72 2.72
N SER A 90 19.30 -8.56 1.71
CA SER A 90 20.32 -9.49 1.17
C SER A 90 21.41 -8.80 0.35
N ARG A 91 21.12 -7.65 -0.29
CA ARG A 91 22.10 -6.92 -1.11
C ARG A 91 23.10 -6.10 -0.29
N TRP A 92 22.72 -5.77 0.94
CA TRP A 92 23.52 -4.98 1.86
C TRP A 92 24.07 -5.89 2.95
N ALA A 93 25.29 -5.64 3.42
CA ALA A 93 25.78 -6.35 4.60
C ALA A 93 24.93 -5.94 5.83
N PRO A 94 24.86 -6.78 6.87
CA PRO A 94 24.22 -6.42 8.13
C PRO A 94 24.71 -5.03 8.60
N ASP A 95 23.78 -4.17 9.03
CA ASP A 95 24.02 -2.80 9.51
C ASP A 95 24.55 -1.78 8.47
N THR A 96 24.68 -2.18 7.20
CA THR A 96 25.09 -1.26 6.12
C THR A 96 23.93 -0.75 5.26
N LEU A 97 22.72 -1.26 5.50
CA LEU A 97 21.54 -0.82 4.78
C LEU A 97 21.26 0.67 5.09
N PRO A 98 21.14 1.54 4.07
CA PRO A 98 20.85 2.95 4.30
C PRO A 98 19.56 3.15 5.10
N GLN A 99 19.63 4.00 6.14
CA GLN A 99 18.50 4.23 7.05
C GLN A 99 17.18 4.58 6.35
N ARG A 100 17.24 5.33 5.23
CA ARG A 100 16.02 5.67 4.47
C ARG A 100 15.34 4.44 3.86
N ILE A 101 16.12 3.44 3.45
CA ILE A 101 15.59 2.18 2.92
C ILE A 101 14.96 1.36 4.05
N GLU A 102 15.64 1.25 5.19
CA GLU A 102 15.09 0.55 6.36
C GLU A 102 13.80 1.21 6.85
N ASN A 103 13.73 2.55 6.86
CA ASN A 103 12.51 3.28 7.21
C ASN A 103 11.36 2.96 6.25
N LEU A 104 11.60 2.92 4.93
CA LEU A 104 10.56 2.57 3.95
C LEU A 104 10.03 1.14 4.17
N ILE A 105 10.92 0.19 4.45
CA ILE A 105 10.53 -1.19 4.80
C ILE A 105 9.64 -1.18 6.05
N CYS A 106 10.08 -0.51 7.11
CA CYS A 106 9.32 -0.39 8.35
C CYS A 106 7.95 0.25 8.14
N ASP A 107 7.85 1.30 7.33
CA ASP A 107 6.59 2.02 7.09
C ASP A 107 5.60 1.16 6.30
N ALA A 108 6.08 0.41 5.29
CA ALA A 108 5.27 -0.55 4.56
C ALA A 108 4.74 -1.67 5.48
N GLN A 109 5.60 -2.24 6.31
CA GLN A 109 5.23 -3.29 7.27
C GLN A 109 4.22 -2.80 8.32
N LYS A 110 4.42 -1.61 8.89
CA LYS A 110 3.49 -1.01 9.85
C LYS A 110 2.12 -0.77 9.24
N MET A 111 2.07 -0.26 8.01
CA MET A 111 0.81 -0.02 7.30
C MET A 111 0.07 -1.33 7.02
N HIS A 112 0.78 -2.36 6.56
CA HIS A 112 0.20 -3.68 6.31
C HIS A 112 -0.38 -4.29 7.59
N HIS A 113 0.38 -4.24 8.68
CA HIS A 113 -0.07 -4.73 9.98
C HIS A 113 -1.33 -4.00 10.45
N GLN A 114 -1.32 -2.66 10.45
CA GLN A 114 -2.48 -1.86 10.84
C GLN A 114 -3.73 -2.17 10.00
N LYS A 115 -3.59 -2.30 8.67
CA LYS A 115 -4.73 -2.61 7.79
C LYS A 115 -5.24 -4.05 8.00
N SER A 116 -4.35 -5.00 8.31
CA SER A 116 -4.73 -6.38 8.62
C SER A 116 -5.52 -6.51 9.92
N GLU A 117 -5.14 -5.76 10.96
CA GLU A 117 -5.85 -5.76 12.25
C GLU A 117 -7.25 -5.15 12.10
N ASN A 118 -7.37 -4.01 11.43
CA ASN A 118 -8.67 -3.35 11.20
C ASN A 118 -9.62 -4.25 10.40
N HIS A 119 -9.09 -5.02 9.44
CA HIS A 119 -9.88 -5.97 8.65
C HIS A 119 -10.34 -7.15 9.49
N ALA A 120 -9.49 -7.70 10.37
CA ALA A 120 -9.84 -8.79 11.27
C ALA A 120 -10.91 -8.39 12.30
N GLU A 121 -10.85 -7.17 12.84
CA GLU A 121 -11.85 -6.64 13.77
C GLU A 121 -13.22 -6.48 13.09
N SER A 122 -13.23 -5.92 11.87
CA SER A 122 -14.47 -5.76 11.07
C SER A 122 -15.12 -7.11 10.72
N ALA A 123 -14.32 -8.14 10.44
CA ALA A 123 -14.82 -9.48 10.13
C ALA A 123 -15.44 -10.16 11.37
N SER A 124 -14.82 -10.01 12.54
CA SER A 124 -15.31 -10.54 13.82
C SER A 124 -16.65 -9.90 14.24
N ASP A 125 -16.84 -8.60 13.98
CA ASP A 125 -18.09 -7.91 14.32
C ASP A 125 -19.26 -8.31 13.42
N MET A 126 -18.99 -8.63 12.14
CA MET A 126 -20.01 -9.14 11.21
C MET A 126 -20.48 -10.55 11.62
N GLU A 127 -19.59 -11.40 12.14
CA GLU A 127 -19.92 -12.77 12.56
C GLU A 127 -20.75 -12.81 13.85
N LYS A 128 -20.68 -11.77 14.69
CA LYS A 128 -21.43 -11.67 15.96
C LYS A 128 -22.85 -11.13 15.84
N ASN A 129 -23.33 -10.75 14.65
CA ASN A 129 -24.68 -10.19 14.49
C ASN A 129 -25.64 -11.08 13.64
N PRO A 130 -26.07 -12.25 14.14
CA PRO A 130 -27.06 -13.08 13.46
C PRO A 130 -28.54 -12.68 13.70
N GLU A 131 -28.85 -11.66 14.52
CA GLU A 131 -30.22 -11.32 14.93
C GLU A 131 -30.69 -9.96 14.42
N ASN A 132 -31.04 -9.83 13.13
CA ASN A 132 -32.10 -8.91 12.72
C ASN A 132 -32.75 -9.28 11.37
N SER A 133 -33.10 -10.55 11.18
CA SER A 133 -33.91 -10.99 10.03
C SER A 133 -34.69 -12.25 10.36
N HIS A 134 -35.63 -12.13 11.29
CA HIS A 134 -36.91 -12.86 11.29
C HIS A 134 -37.74 -12.30 12.43
N ASP A 135 -38.74 -11.48 12.07
CA ASP A 135 -40.09 -11.49 12.63
C ASP A 135 -40.72 -10.08 12.57
N SER A 136 -41.28 -9.75 11.42
CA SER A 136 -42.29 -8.69 11.26
C SER A 136 -43.09 -8.99 9.99
N GLN A 137 -43.61 -10.21 9.91
CA GLN A 137 -44.79 -10.53 9.13
C GLN A 137 -45.79 -11.12 10.11
N ASP A 138 -46.66 -10.26 10.64
CA ASP A 138 -48.10 -10.52 10.80
C ASP A 138 -48.72 -9.45 11.70
N SER A 139 -49.29 -8.43 11.05
CA SER A 139 -50.44 -7.71 11.62
C SER A 139 -51.19 -7.02 10.50
N ASN A 140 -51.78 -7.82 9.62
CA ASN A 140 -52.91 -7.36 8.83
C ASN A 140 -53.89 -8.51 8.60
N THR A 141 -54.84 -8.67 9.52
CA THR A 141 -56.23 -9.09 9.22
C THR A 141 -57.11 -8.97 10.46
N SER A 142 -58.16 -8.14 10.32
CA SER A 142 -59.53 -8.33 10.84
C SER A 142 -59.78 -8.39 12.36
N SER A 143 -60.42 -7.35 12.90
CA SER A 143 -61.89 -7.31 13.10
C SER A 143 -62.38 -5.94 13.57
#